data_AF-A0A972UY93-F1
#
_entry.id   AF-A0A972UY93-F1
#
_cell.length_a   1.000
_cell.length_b   1.000
_cell.length_c   1.000
_cell.angle_alpha   90.00
_cell.angle_beta   90.00
_cell.angle_gamma   90.00
#
_symmetry.space_group_name_H-M   'P 1'
#
loop_
_entity.id
_entity.type
_entity.pdbx_description
1 polymer ?
#
loop_
_entity_poly.entity_id
_entity_poly.type
_entity_poly.pdbx_seq_one_letter_code
_entity_poly.pdbx_strand_id
1 'polypeptide(L)'
;MIEINDKQYHVKDWDTLTISEAEQLTDIEIPEKLKELYTAGTKEKFEEVQKTMTVENEIDFGKYSGEVLKIMSDIPDDLIKYMQYHDRNDLYEYHCRDKIISLLGAMPNYEPEKIESFEFAGETFILPKSLKIFDKYIPGHSEKSLTFVEGQALFKAYAESQEKGNLKMLIAVYCRPEGEEYDEQKAIARSGQFGELPMSVAWEVFFCITELLNTSVTTINTYYQGAMKKASDCLS
;
A
#
# COMPACT_ATOMS: atom_id res chain seq x y z
N MET A 1 -6.99 -8.22 -18.67
CA MET A 1 -8.27 -8.53 -19.34
C MET A 1 -8.64 -9.97 -19.04
N ILE A 2 -9.91 -10.21 -18.71
CA ILE A 2 -10.51 -11.54 -18.53
C ILE A 2 -11.47 -11.78 -19.71
N GLU A 3 -11.50 -12.98 -20.28
CA GLU A 3 -12.45 -13.34 -21.34
C GLU A 3 -13.47 -14.37 -20.83
N ILE A 4 -14.76 -14.06 -20.92
CA ILE A 4 -15.86 -14.96 -20.53
C ILE A 4 -16.93 -14.89 -21.62
N ASN A 5 -17.25 -16.04 -22.24
CA ASN A 5 -18.27 -16.14 -23.31
C ASN A 5 -18.06 -15.10 -24.43
N ASP A 6 -16.82 -15.02 -24.97
CA ASP A 6 -16.40 -14.09 -26.03
C ASP A 6 -16.53 -12.60 -25.67
N LYS A 7 -16.72 -12.27 -24.39
CA LYS A 7 -16.71 -10.89 -23.87
C LYS A 7 -15.47 -10.65 -23.03
N GLN A 8 -14.89 -9.48 -23.22
CA GLN A 8 -13.72 -9.04 -22.47
C GLN A 8 -14.12 -8.12 -21.33
N TYR A 9 -13.51 -8.37 -20.18
CA TYR A 9 -13.70 -7.66 -18.92
C TYR A 9 -12.36 -7.10 -18.44
N HIS A 10 -12.37 -5.87 -17.95
CA HIS A 10 -11.21 -5.21 -17.38
C HIS A 10 -10.99 -5.67 -15.94
N VAL A 11 -9.73 -5.90 -15.61
CA VAL A 11 -9.28 -6.06 -14.23
C VAL A 11 -8.50 -4.81 -13.89
N LYS A 12 -8.80 -4.23 -12.73
CA LYS A 12 -8.15 -3.01 -12.25
C LYS A 12 -6.67 -3.26 -11.99
N ASP A 13 -5.87 -2.29 -12.38
CA ASP A 13 -4.47 -2.17 -11.97
C ASP A 13 -4.31 -1.11 -10.87
N TRP A 14 -3.09 -0.87 -10.39
CA TRP A 14 -2.85 0.14 -9.35
C TRP A 14 -3.29 1.56 -9.75
N ASP A 15 -3.28 1.87 -11.04
CA ASP A 15 -3.71 3.15 -11.61
C ASP A 15 -5.24 3.35 -11.64
N THR A 16 -6.00 2.27 -11.47
CA THR A 16 -7.46 2.23 -11.62
C THR A 16 -8.17 1.69 -10.39
N LEU A 17 -7.45 0.99 -9.50
CA LEU A 17 -7.92 0.61 -8.18
C LEU A 17 -7.82 1.81 -7.24
N THR A 18 -8.94 2.24 -6.67
CA THR A 18 -8.94 3.36 -5.73
C THR A 18 -8.53 2.94 -4.32
N ILE A 19 -8.13 3.89 -3.47
CA ILE A 19 -7.80 3.61 -2.07
C ILE A 19 -9.01 3.01 -1.32
N SER A 20 -10.21 3.53 -1.54
CA SER A 20 -11.41 3.00 -0.89
C SER A 20 -11.76 1.58 -1.33
N GLU A 21 -11.51 1.23 -2.59
CA GLU A 21 -11.66 -0.14 -3.07
C GLU A 21 -10.57 -1.06 -2.50
N ALA A 22 -9.34 -0.58 -2.36
CA ALA A 22 -8.28 -1.32 -1.68
C ALA A 22 -8.62 -1.58 -0.20
N GLU A 23 -9.20 -0.60 0.50
CA GLU A 23 -9.73 -0.77 1.87
C GLU A 23 -10.80 -1.87 1.89
N GLN A 24 -11.79 -1.82 0.98
CA GLN A 24 -12.83 -2.86 0.87
C GLN A 24 -12.23 -4.25 0.64
N LEU A 25 -11.23 -4.38 -0.24
CA LEU A 25 -10.56 -5.66 -0.51
C LEU A 25 -9.91 -6.24 0.75
N THR A 26 -9.27 -5.38 1.54
CA THR A 26 -8.63 -5.82 2.77
C THR A 26 -9.66 -6.23 3.83
N ASP A 27 -10.88 -5.67 3.80
CA ASP A 27 -12.00 -5.98 4.70
C ASP A 27 -12.73 -7.29 4.40
N ILE A 28 -12.50 -7.89 3.22
CA ILE A 28 -13.03 -9.23 2.93
C ILE A 28 -12.34 -10.24 3.86
N GLU A 29 -13.14 -10.98 4.62
CA GLU A 29 -12.65 -12.05 5.48
C GLU A 29 -11.95 -13.14 4.65
N ILE A 30 -10.66 -13.34 4.90
CA ILE A 30 -9.85 -14.35 4.22
C ILE A 30 -10.14 -15.71 4.87
N PRO A 31 -10.54 -16.73 4.12
CA PRO A 31 -10.71 -18.08 4.64
C PRO A 31 -9.44 -18.55 5.35
N GLU A 32 -9.57 -19.14 6.55
CA GLU A 32 -8.41 -19.52 7.39
C GLU A 32 -7.37 -20.36 6.62
N LYS A 33 -7.83 -21.29 5.77
CA LYS A 33 -6.91 -22.11 4.98
C LYS A 33 -6.14 -21.34 3.93
N LEU A 34 -6.77 -20.32 3.35
CA LEU A 34 -6.12 -19.41 2.40
C LEU A 34 -5.11 -18.50 3.11
N LYS A 35 -5.46 -18.04 4.32
CA LYS A 35 -4.55 -17.29 5.18
C LYS A 35 -3.31 -18.11 5.57
N GLU A 36 -3.47 -19.41 5.88
CA GLU A 36 -2.34 -20.32 6.09
C GLU A 36 -1.45 -20.43 4.84
N LEU A 37 -2.03 -20.47 3.63
CA LEU A 37 -1.27 -20.50 2.38
C LEU A 37 -0.48 -19.21 2.16
N TYR A 38 -1.08 -18.04 2.39
CA TYR A 38 -0.41 -16.75 2.23
C TYR A 38 0.70 -16.52 3.26
N THR A 39 0.57 -17.11 4.44
CA THR A 39 1.54 -16.97 5.54
C THR A 39 2.50 -18.16 5.67
N ALA A 40 2.51 -19.08 4.69
CA ALA A 40 3.34 -20.27 4.72
C ALA A 40 4.84 -19.95 4.79
N GLY A 41 5.30 -18.87 4.15
CA GLY A 41 6.67 -18.36 4.24
C GLY A 41 7.77 -19.24 3.63
N THR A 42 7.53 -20.54 3.44
CA THR A 42 8.40 -21.49 2.72
C THR A 42 7.59 -22.34 1.75
N LYS A 43 8.29 -22.88 0.73
CA LYS A 43 7.67 -23.76 -0.26
C LYS A 43 7.18 -25.07 0.37
N GLU A 44 7.95 -25.64 1.29
CA GLU A 44 7.60 -26.89 1.96
C GLU A 44 6.32 -26.74 2.78
N LYS A 45 6.20 -25.66 3.55
CA LYS A 45 5.00 -25.38 4.35
C LYS A 45 3.79 -25.07 3.45
N PHE A 46 4.00 -24.39 2.33
CA PHE A 46 2.95 -24.17 1.34
C PHE A 46 2.41 -25.50 0.80
N GLU A 47 3.29 -26.41 0.38
CA GLU A 47 2.91 -27.74 -0.11
C GLU A 47 2.21 -28.59 0.97
N GLU A 48 2.62 -28.48 2.24
CA GLU A 48 1.95 -29.15 3.37
C GLU A 48 0.52 -28.65 3.57
N VAL A 49 0.33 -27.32 3.61
CA VAL A 49 -1.02 -26.72 3.74
C VAL A 49 -1.89 -27.11 2.54
N GLN A 50 -1.33 -27.06 1.32
CA GLN A 50 -2.04 -27.42 0.10
C GLN A 50 -2.51 -28.89 0.10
N LYS A 51 -1.71 -29.84 0.61
CA LYS A 51 -2.11 -31.26 0.73
C LYS A 51 -3.28 -31.48 1.68
N THR A 52 -3.53 -30.55 2.59
CA THR A 52 -4.64 -30.62 3.55
C THR A 52 -5.90 -29.86 3.08
N MET A 53 -5.89 -29.30 1.87
CA MET A 53 -7.08 -28.67 1.30
C MET A 53 -8.19 -29.69 1.06
N THR A 54 -9.39 -29.33 1.49
CA THR A 54 -10.63 -30.06 1.19
C THR A 54 -11.43 -29.32 0.13
N VAL A 55 -12.41 -30.01 -0.48
CA VAL A 55 -13.38 -29.40 -1.40
C VAL A 55 -14.14 -28.24 -0.75
N GLU A 56 -14.46 -28.36 0.55
CA GLU A 56 -15.11 -27.29 1.30
C GLU A 56 -14.24 -26.04 1.37
N ASN A 57 -12.92 -26.20 1.56
CA ASN A 57 -11.98 -25.09 1.51
C ASN A 57 -11.89 -24.45 0.12
N GLU A 58 -11.96 -25.23 -0.96
CA GLU A 58 -11.97 -24.67 -2.32
C GLU A 58 -13.27 -23.89 -2.62
N ILE A 59 -14.40 -24.35 -2.08
CA ILE A 59 -15.68 -23.66 -2.18
C ILE A 59 -15.63 -22.34 -1.42
N ASP A 60 -15.09 -22.34 -0.20
CA ASP A 60 -14.93 -21.11 0.59
C ASP A 60 -13.95 -20.15 -0.05
N PHE A 61 -12.87 -20.66 -0.63
CA PHE A 61 -11.98 -19.86 -1.47
C PHE A 61 -12.75 -19.27 -2.66
N GLY A 62 -13.59 -20.05 -3.33
CA GLY A 62 -14.41 -19.56 -4.44
C GLY A 62 -15.39 -18.46 -4.05
N LYS A 63 -15.90 -18.45 -2.81
CA LYS A 63 -16.72 -17.34 -2.29
C LYS A 63 -15.86 -16.09 -2.12
N TYR A 64 -14.72 -16.23 -1.45
CA TYR A 64 -13.74 -15.15 -1.27
C TYR A 64 -13.28 -14.55 -2.61
N SER A 65 -12.84 -15.39 -3.54
CA SER A 65 -12.45 -15.01 -4.90
C SER A 65 -13.55 -14.24 -5.63
N GLY A 66 -14.82 -14.65 -5.45
CA GLY A 66 -15.97 -13.95 -5.99
C GLY A 66 -16.12 -12.53 -5.45
N GLU A 67 -16.00 -12.32 -4.14
CA GLU A 67 -16.06 -10.98 -3.54
C GLU A 67 -14.90 -10.09 -4.00
N VAL A 68 -13.70 -10.65 -4.14
CA VAL A 68 -12.54 -9.93 -4.68
C VAL A 68 -12.78 -9.50 -6.14
N LEU A 69 -13.26 -10.42 -6.99
CA LEU A 69 -13.51 -10.13 -8.41
C LEU A 69 -14.54 -9.03 -8.63
N LYS A 70 -15.57 -8.92 -7.77
CA LYS A 70 -16.56 -7.84 -7.85
C LYS A 70 -15.93 -6.45 -7.71
N ILE A 71 -14.89 -6.32 -6.90
CA ILE A 71 -14.19 -5.05 -6.67
C ILE A 71 -13.10 -4.84 -7.72
N MET A 72 -12.36 -5.90 -8.05
CA MET A 72 -11.19 -5.86 -8.93
C MET A 72 -11.51 -5.88 -10.42
N SER A 73 -12.75 -6.10 -10.83
CA SER A 73 -13.10 -6.21 -12.26
C SER A 73 -14.43 -5.55 -12.61
N ASP A 74 -14.67 -5.32 -13.90
CA ASP A 74 -15.96 -4.87 -14.44
C ASP A 74 -16.89 -6.04 -14.81
N ILE A 75 -16.61 -7.26 -14.32
CA ILE A 75 -17.46 -8.43 -14.52
C ILE A 75 -18.77 -8.22 -13.75
N PRO A 76 -19.95 -8.36 -14.38
CA PRO A 76 -21.23 -8.22 -13.69
C PRO A 76 -21.38 -9.23 -12.54
N ASP A 77 -21.88 -8.76 -11.40
CA ASP A 77 -22.11 -9.56 -10.19
C ASP A 77 -22.91 -10.84 -10.46
N ASP A 78 -23.94 -10.75 -11.31
CA ASP A 78 -24.74 -11.92 -11.69
C ASP A 78 -23.89 -12.98 -12.39
N LEU A 79 -22.94 -12.59 -13.24
CA LEU A 79 -22.04 -13.51 -13.93
C LEU A 79 -21.08 -14.16 -12.93
N ILE A 80 -20.50 -13.39 -12.01
CA ILE A 80 -19.63 -13.92 -10.93
C ILE A 80 -20.41 -14.90 -10.04
N LYS A 81 -21.67 -14.59 -9.72
CA LYS A 81 -22.53 -15.42 -8.87
C LYS A 81 -22.81 -16.80 -9.45
N TYR A 82 -23.07 -16.88 -10.76
CA TYR A 82 -23.36 -18.16 -11.44
C TYR A 82 -22.11 -18.92 -11.91
N MET A 83 -20.94 -18.30 -11.83
CA MET A 83 -19.66 -18.93 -12.12
C MET A 83 -19.36 -20.10 -11.16
N GLN A 84 -18.72 -21.16 -11.65
CA GLN A 84 -18.27 -22.24 -10.78
C GLN A 84 -17.15 -21.74 -9.87
N TYR A 85 -17.01 -22.36 -8.69
CA TYR A 85 -16.02 -21.91 -7.72
C TYR A 85 -14.58 -22.07 -8.24
N HIS A 86 -14.32 -23.10 -9.05
CA HIS A 86 -13.03 -23.33 -9.70
C HIS A 86 -12.65 -22.18 -10.62
N ASP A 87 -13.56 -21.75 -11.50
CA ASP A 87 -13.30 -20.65 -12.43
C ASP A 87 -13.03 -19.34 -11.68
N ARG A 88 -13.77 -19.08 -10.59
CA ARG A 88 -13.51 -17.90 -9.73
C ARG A 88 -12.13 -17.95 -9.10
N ASN A 89 -11.71 -19.12 -8.62
CA ASN A 89 -10.38 -19.31 -8.03
C ASN A 89 -9.28 -19.12 -9.07
N ASP A 90 -9.44 -19.68 -10.27
CA ASP A 90 -8.45 -19.55 -11.35
C ASP A 90 -8.29 -18.09 -11.79
N LEU A 91 -9.40 -17.35 -11.95
CA LEU A 91 -9.37 -15.92 -12.28
C LEU A 91 -8.70 -15.10 -11.16
N TYR A 92 -9.03 -15.39 -9.90
CA TYR A 92 -8.41 -14.74 -8.76
C TYR A 92 -6.89 -14.99 -8.72
N GLU A 93 -6.47 -16.26 -8.82
CA GLU A 93 -5.07 -16.67 -8.71
C GLU A 93 -4.23 -16.01 -9.81
N TYR A 94 -4.77 -15.93 -11.03
CA TYR A 94 -4.06 -15.39 -12.17
C TYR A 94 -4.04 -13.86 -12.22
N HIS A 95 -5.12 -13.17 -11.81
CA HIS A 95 -5.25 -11.72 -12.01
C HIS A 95 -5.18 -10.88 -10.74
N CYS A 96 -5.56 -11.41 -9.58
CA CYS A 96 -5.78 -10.62 -8.37
C CYS A 96 -4.80 -10.94 -7.25
N ARG A 97 -4.37 -12.21 -7.14
CA ARG A 97 -3.58 -12.71 -6.01
C ARG A 97 -2.40 -11.84 -5.62
N ASP A 98 -1.53 -11.48 -6.56
CA ASP A 98 -0.30 -10.74 -6.26
C ASP A 98 -0.61 -9.36 -5.67
N LYS A 99 -1.68 -8.71 -6.12
CA LYS A 99 -2.13 -7.41 -5.59
C LYS A 99 -2.73 -7.56 -4.20
N ILE A 100 -3.54 -8.59 -3.98
CA ILE A 100 -4.12 -8.87 -2.66
C ILE A 100 -3.03 -9.18 -1.65
N ILE A 101 -2.06 -10.02 -2.00
CA ILE A 101 -0.91 -10.33 -1.14
C ILE A 101 -0.09 -9.06 -0.87
N SER A 102 0.10 -8.19 -1.87
CA SER A 102 0.74 -6.88 -1.70
C SER A 102 -0.01 -6.00 -0.69
N LEU A 103 -1.34 -5.92 -0.79
CA LEU A 103 -2.17 -5.14 0.14
C LEU A 103 -2.14 -5.69 1.57
N LEU A 104 -1.99 -7.01 1.74
CA LEU A 104 -1.97 -7.69 3.04
C LEU A 104 -0.61 -7.64 3.76
N GLY A 105 0.41 -7.01 3.18
CA GLY A 105 1.70 -6.78 3.82
C GLY A 105 2.89 -7.49 3.18
N ALA A 106 2.75 -8.03 1.96
CA ALA A 106 3.92 -8.29 1.13
C ALA A 106 4.43 -6.98 0.50
N MET A 107 5.73 -6.90 0.18
CA MET A 107 6.27 -5.77 -0.58
C MET A 107 5.43 -5.55 -1.84
N PRO A 108 4.92 -4.32 -2.09
CA PRO A 108 4.07 -4.07 -3.24
C PRO A 108 4.80 -4.49 -4.51
N ASN A 109 4.16 -5.26 -5.38
CA ASN A 109 4.62 -5.43 -6.76
C ASN A 109 4.28 -4.16 -7.55
N TYR A 110 4.93 -3.07 -7.18
CA TYR A 110 4.78 -1.74 -7.73
C TYR A 110 6.17 -1.11 -7.88
N GLU A 111 6.47 -0.62 -9.08
CA GLU A 111 7.70 0.11 -9.36
C GLU A 111 7.39 1.62 -9.35
N PRO A 112 7.95 2.40 -8.40
CA PRO A 112 7.62 3.81 -8.30
C PRO A 112 8.19 4.61 -9.47
N GLU A 113 7.33 5.41 -10.10
CA GLU A 113 7.62 6.34 -11.18
C GLU A 113 8.31 7.62 -10.68
N LYS A 114 8.26 7.88 -9.36
CA LYS A 114 8.88 9.01 -8.66
C LYS A 114 8.27 10.35 -9.07
N ILE A 115 6.94 10.41 -9.03
CA ILE A 115 6.21 11.66 -9.30
C ILE A 115 6.57 12.73 -8.26
N GLU A 116 6.52 14.00 -8.65
CA GLU A 116 6.73 15.12 -7.72
C GLU A 116 5.42 15.69 -7.17
N SER A 117 4.31 15.45 -7.87
CA SER A 117 2.99 15.97 -7.55
C SER A 117 1.90 15.14 -8.22
N PHE A 118 0.67 15.25 -7.71
CA PHE A 118 -0.53 14.71 -8.35
C PHE A 118 -1.66 15.74 -8.34
N GLU A 119 -2.62 15.61 -9.26
CA GLU A 119 -3.84 16.42 -9.28
C GLU A 119 -5.00 15.64 -8.67
N PHE A 120 -5.79 16.32 -7.84
CA PHE A 120 -7.02 15.77 -7.27
C PHE A 120 -8.04 16.88 -7.05
N ALA A 121 -9.28 16.67 -7.50
CA ALA A 121 -10.38 17.65 -7.39
C ALA A 121 -10.05 19.07 -7.90
N GLY A 122 -9.15 19.18 -8.90
CA GLY A 122 -8.72 20.48 -9.47
C GLY A 122 -7.62 21.19 -8.68
N GLU A 123 -7.07 20.55 -7.64
CA GLU A 123 -5.92 21.03 -6.88
C GLU A 123 -4.69 20.16 -7.13
N THR A 124 -3.50 20.78 -7.11
CA THR A 124 -2.22 20.07 -7.23
C THR A 124 -1.61 19.86 -5.85
N PHE A 125 -1.31 18.61 -5.52
CA PHE A 125 -0.68 18.20 -4.27
C PHE A 125 0.77 17.81 -4.52
N ILE A 126 1.69 18.39 -3.75
CA ILE A 126 3.13 18.17 -3.90
C ILE A 126 3.58 17.05 -2.95
N LEU A 127 4.34 16.08 -3.44
CA LEU A 127 4.95 15.04 -2.62
C LEU A 127 6.10 15.61 -1.77
N PRO A 128 6.38 15.04 -0.58
CA PRO A 128 7.44 15.53 0.27
C PRO A 128 8.82 15.39 -0.40
N LYS A 129 9.58 16.48 -0.48
CA LYS A 129 10.93 16.47 -1.08
C LYS A 129 12.03 16.37 -0.02
N SER A 130 13.09 15.64 -0.36
CA SER A 130 14.39 15.79 0.32
C SER A 130 15.11 17.03 -0.21
N LEU A 131 15.63 17.88 0.68
CA LEU A 131 16.60 18.91 0.26
C LEU A 131 17.99 18.32 0.34
N LYS A 132 18.72 18.33 -0.78
CA LYS A 132 20.15 18.05 -0.78
C LYS A 132 20.92 19.35 -0.52
N ILE A 133 21.64 19.44 0.60
CA ILE A 133 22.60 20.52 0.88
C ILE A 133 24.01 19.91 0.90
N PHE A 134 24.85 20.31 -0.05
CA PHE A 134 26.16 19.67 -0.31
C PHE A 134 26.00 18.16 -0.56
N ASP A 135 26.73 17.31 0.16
CA ASP A 135 26.62 15.84 0.10
C ASP A 135 25.63 15.25 1.12
N LYS A 136 24.83 16.08 1.78
CA LYS A 136 23.88 15.64 2.81
C LYS A 136 22.45 15.83 2.34
N TYR A 137 21.66 14.77 2.46
CA TYR A 137 20.21 14.85 2.28
C TYR A 137 19.59 15.25 3.62
N ILE A 138 18.71 16.25 3.57
CA ILE A 138 17.83 16.65 4.66
C ILE A 138 16.42 16.20 4.24
N PRO A 139 15.98 15.03 4.71
CA PRO A 139 14.65 14.52 4.41
C PRO A 139 13.60 15.43 5.03
N GLY A 140 12.57 15.79 4.27
CA GLY A 140 11.51 16.68 4.76
C GLY A 140 12.04 18.04 5.23
N HIS A 141 13.06 18.60 4.56
CA HIS A 141 13.65 19.91 4.95
C HIS A 141 12.62 21.03 5.10
N SER A 142 11.61 21.04 4.23
CA SER A 142 10.52 22.00 4.25
C SER A 142 9.47 21.71 5.33
N GLU A 143 9.56 20.56 5.99
CA GLU A 143 8.60 20.12 6.99
C GLU A 143 8.95 20.67 8.38
N LYS A 144 7.91 21.16 9.08
CA LYS A 144 8.03 21.47 10.50
C LYS A 144 8.17 20.15 11.27
N SER A 145 8.91 20.18 12.39
CA SER A 145 9.13 18.99 13.23
C SER A 145 7.83 18.31 13.66
N LEU A 146 6.74 19.07 13.84
CA LEU A 146 5.42 18.54 14.16
C LEU A 146 4.88 17.61 13.06
N THR A 147 4.92 18.06 11.80
CA THR A 147 4.49 17.26 10.63
C THR A 147 5.30 15.98 10.49
N PHE A 148 6.61 16.06 10.74
CA PHE A 148 7.46 14.87 10.76
C PHE A 148 7.05 13.89 11.86
N VAL A 149 6.81 14.36 13.09
CA VAL A 149 6.40 13.50 14.22
C VAL A 149 5.04 12.84 13.97
N GLU A 150 4.07 13.59 13.47
CA GLU A 150 2.72 13.06 13.20
C GLU A 150 2.71 12.08 12.03
N GLY A 151 3.39 12.42 10.94
CA GLY A 151 3.55 11.51 9.80
C GLY A 151 4.30 10.23 10.15
N GLN A 152 5.30 10.30 11.05
CA GLN A 152 5.97 9.12 11.59
C GLN A 152 5.07 8.26 12.48
N ALA A 153 4.24 8.89 13.31
CA ALA A 153 3.28 8.16 14.15
C ALA A 153 2.26 7.43 13.27
N LEU A 154 1.77 8.07 12.21
CA LEU A 154 0.86 7.47 11.23
C LEU A 154 1.53 6.40 10.38
N PHE A 155 2.77 6.63 9.93
CA PHE A 155 3.54 5.63 9.18
C PHE A 155 3.82 4.40 10.04
N LYS A 156 4.22 4.61 11.30
CA LYS A 156 4.40 3.54 12.28
C LYS A 156 3.08 2.82 12.56
N ALA A 157 1.99 3.54 12.75
CA ALA A 157 0.66 2.94 12.91
C ALA A 157 0.27 2.15 11.66
N TYR A 158 0.54 2.64 10.44
CA TYR A 158 0.29 1.89 9.21
C TYR A 158 1.18 0.64 9.09
N ALA A 159 2.45 0.73 9.48
CA ALA A 159 3.39 -0.40 9.43
C ALA A 159 3.13 -1.45 10.53
N GLU A 160 2.60 -1.03 11.70
CA GLU A 160 2.35 -1.89 12.87
C GLU A 160 0.91 -2.37 12.97
N SER A 161 -0.05 -1.63 12.42
CA SER A 161 -1.48 -1.98 12.48
C SER A 161 -1.91 -2.80 11.27
N GLN A 162 -2.85 -3.71 11.51
CA GLN A 162 -3.76 -4.17 10.46
C GLN A 162 -4.98 -3.24 10.33
N GLU A 163 -4.94 -2.04 10.94
CA GLU A 163 -6.01 -1.05 10.84
C GLU A 163 -5.87 -0.31 9.50
N LYS A 164 -6.75 -0.73 8.60
CA LYS A 164 -6.91 -0.23 7.24
C LYS A 164 -7.54 1.16 7.33
N GLY A 165 -6.85 2.18 6.81
CA GLY A 165 -7.35 3.55 6.82
C GLY A 165 -6.28 4.64 6.91
N ASN A 166 -5.04 4.27 7.27
CA ASN A 166 -3.99 5.27 7.50
C ASN A 166 -3.34 5.81 6.21
N LEU A 167 -3.51 5.18 5.04
CA LEU A 167 -2.93 5.68 3.78
C LEU A 167 -3.50 7.04 3.39
N LYS A 168 -4.82 7.22 3.47
CA LYS A 168 -5.46 8.51 3.13
C LYS A 168 -4.96 9.64 4.02
N MET A 169 -4.82 9.35 5.32
CA MET A 169 -4.30 10.31 6.29
C MET A 169 -2.82 10.59 6.03
N LEU A 170 -2.02 9.57 5.77
CA LEU A 170 -0.61 9.71 5.44
C LEU A 170 -0.41 10.62 4.22
N ILE A 171 -1.19 10.40 3.15
CA ILE A 171 -1.18 11.24 1.96
C ILE A 171 -1.62 12.67 2.32
N ALA A 172 -2.69 12.86 3.11
CA ALA A 172 -3.20 14.18 3.46
C ALA A 172 -2.24 15.02 4.34
N VAL A 173 -1.43 14.37 5.17
CA VAL A 173 -0.41 15.01 6.02
C VAL A 173 0.78 15.45 5.18
N TYR A 174 1.30 14.56 4.33
CA TYR A 174 2.54 14.82 3.58
C TYR A 174 2.33 15.56 2.26
N CYS A 175 1.18 15.37 1.60
CA CYS A 175 0.90 15.94 0.29
C CYS A 175 -0.08 17.10 0.43
N ARG A 176 0.39 18.30 0.08
CA ARG A 176 -0.36 19.56 0.23
C ARG A 176 -0.17 20.46 -0.99
N PRO A 177 -1.08 21.42 -1.22
CA PRO A 177 -0.84 22.50 -2.16
C PRO A 177 0.46 23.25 -1.85
N GLU A 178 1.10 23.79 -2.88
CA GLU A 178 2.36 24.49 -2.73
C GLU A 178 2.24 25.66 -1.73
N GLY A 179 3.15 25.69 -0.76
CA GLY A 179 3.18 26.73 0.28
C GLY A 179 2.15 26.58 1.40
N GLU A 180 1.29 25.55 1.38
CA GLU A 180 0.37 25.29 2.49
C GLU A 180 1.10 24.70 3.70
N GLU A 181 0.99 25.36 4.86
CA GLU A 181 1.48 24.82 6.12
C GLU A 181 0.58 23.68 6.64
N TYR A 182 1.17 22.80 7.46
CA TYR A 182 0.42 21.70 8.07
C TYR A 182 -0.67 22.23 9.00
N ASP A 183 -1.88 21.71 8.81
CA ASP A 183 -3.04 21.93 9.66
C ASP A 183 -3.79 20.60 9.79
N GLU A 184 -3.95 20.14 11.03
CA GLU A 184 -4.56 18.84 11.35
C GLU A 184 -6.02 18.76 10.86
N GLN A 185 -6.80 19.83 11.01
CA GLN A 185 -8.21 19.85 10.60
C GLN A 185 -8.34 19.75 9.09
N LYS A 186 -7.48 20.45 8.34
CA LYS A 186 -7.40 20.32 6.88
C LYS A 186 -6.98 18.92 6.46
N ALA A 187 -6.00 18.32 7.12
CA ALA A 187 -5.55 16.96 6.81
C ALA A 187 -6.67 15.95 7.03
N ILE A 188 -7.42 16.05 8.14
CA ILE A 188 -8.58 15.20 8.41
C ILE A 188 -9.65 15.39 7.33
N ALA A 189 -10.05 16.63 7.05
CA ALA A 189 -11.07 16.92 6.03
C ALA A 189 -10.67 16.40 4.64
N ARG A 190 -9.41 16.55 4.27
CA ARG A 190 -8.84 16.10 3.00
C ARG A 190 -8.73 14.58 2.90
N SER A 191 -8.26 13.92 3.96
CA SER A 191 -8.16 12.45 3.98
C SER A 191 -9.51 11.77 3.75
N GLY A 192 -10.62 12.39 4.19
CA GLY A 192 -11.97 11.92 3.90
C GLY A 192 -12.34 11.92 2.41
N GLN A 193 -11.64 12.69 1.57
CA GLN A 193 -11.88 12.79 0.13
C GLN A 193 -10.95 11.88 -0.69
N PHE A 194 -9.78 11.54 -0.14
CA PHE A 194 -8.74 10.75 -0.82
C PHE A 194 -9.08 9.27 -1.05
N GLY A 195 -10.30 8.83 -0.72
CA GLY A 195 -10.77 7.47 -1.05
C GLY A 195 -10.77 7.18 -2.56
N GLU A 196 -11.05 8.19 -3.38
CA GLU A 196 -11.12 8.07 -4.85
C GLU A 196 -9.75 8.18 -5.53
N LEU A 197 -8.66 8.41 -4.79
CA LEU A 197 -7.33 8.43 -5.39
C LEU A 197 -6.95 7.03 -5.88
N PRO A 198 -6.27 6.91 -7.03
CA PRO A 198 -5.66 5.66 -7.44
C PRO A 198 -4.61 5.17 -6.43
N MET A 199 -4.52 3.85 -6.28
CA MET A 199 -3.51 3.20 -5.44
C MET A 199 -2.08 3.46 -5.94
N SER A 200 -1.88 3.72 -7.24
CA SER A 200 -0.58 4.12 -7.77
C SER A 200 -0.07 5.39 -7.08
N VAL A 201 -0.92 6.41 -6.90
CA VAL A 201 -0.59 7.62 -6.14
C VAL A 201 -0.29 7.29 -4.68
N ALA A 202 -1.08 6.43 -4.05
CA ALA A 202 -0.83 6.01 -2.67
C ALA A 202 0.54 5.32 -2.53
N TRP A 203 0.91 4.49 -3.51
CA TRP A 203 2.21 3.83 -3.54
C TRP A 203 3.36 4.79 -3.80
N GLU A 204 3.23 5.73 -4.73
CA GLU A 204 4.22 6.81 -4.91
C GLU A 204 4.53 7.52 -3.60
N VAL A 205 3.49 7.91 -2.86
CA VAL A 205 3.63 8.59 -1.57
C VAL A 205 4.28 7.67 -0.53
N PHE A 206 3.83 6.41 -0.44
CA PHE A 206 4.38 5.43 0.49
C PHE A 206 5.88 5.17 0.25
N PHE A 207 6.28 4.95 -1.00
CA PHE A 207 7.68 4.71 -1.37
C PHE A 207 8.53 5.98 -1.20
N CYS A 208 8.00 7.14 -1.57
CA CYS A 208 8.64 8.43 -1.32
C CYS A 208 8.97 8.59 0.17
N ILE A 209 7.98 8.42 1.05
CA ILE A 209 8.17 8.52 2.51
C ILE A 209 9.18 7.47 2.99
N THR A 210 9.06 6.22 2.53
CA THR A 210 10.00 5.14 2.90
C THR A 210 11.45 5.47 2.54
N GLU A 211 11.69 6.03 1.35
CA GLU A 211 13.02 6.49 0.93
C GLU A 211 13.53 7.66 1.82
N LEU A 212 12.67 8.63 2.13
CA LEU A 212 13.00 9.73 3.04
C LEU A 212 13.39 9.21 4.43
N LEU A 213 12.66 8.24 4.95
CA LEU A 213 12.91 7.62 6.26
C LEU A 213 14.24 6.86 6.28
N ASN A 214 14.49 6.01 5.29
CA ASN A 214 15.74 5.26 5.17
C ASN A 214 16.95 6.19 5.04
N THR A 215 16.80 7.27 4.29
CA THR A 215 17.83 8.32 4.17
C THR A 215 18.07 9.03 5.51
N SER A 216 17.00 9.30 6.26
CA SER A 216 17.07 9.93 7.60
C SER A 216 17.85 9.06 8.57
N VAL A 217 17.49 7.78 8.68
CA VAL A 217 18.14 6.81 9.57
C VAL A 217 19.61 6.64 9.23
N THR A 218 19.93 6.53 7.94
CA THR A 218 21.32 6.39 7.49
C THR A 218 22.15 7.61 7.85
N THR A 219 21.61 8.81 7.58
CA THR A 219 22.28 10.08 7.88
C THR A 219 22.54 10.27 9.36
N ILE A 220 21.53 9.97 10.20
CA ILE A 220 21.63 10.02 11.67
C ILE A 220 22.71 9.04 12.16
N ASN A 221 22.68 7.79 11.70
CA ASN A 221 23.65 6.78 12.09
C ASN A 221 25.09 7.17 11.70
N THR A 222 25.29 7.67 10.48
CA THR A 222 26.61 8.16 10.04
C THR A 222 27.09 9.33 10.91
N TYR A 223 26.21 10.27 11.26
CA TYR A 223 26.56 11.38 12.15
C TYR A 223 26.97 10.90 13.55
N TYR A 224 26.18 10.01 14.16
CA TYR A 224 26.49 9.46 15.48
C TYR A 224 27.80 8.67 15.47
N GLN A 225 28.04 7.82 14.47
CA GLN A 225 29.31 7.10 14.32
C GLN A 225 30.50 8.05 14.19
N GLY A 226 30.36 9.13 13.40
CA GLY A 226 31.39 10.16 13.26
C GLY A 226 31.65 10.92 14.56
N ALA A 227 30.61 11.24 15.32
CA ALA A 227 30.73 11.92 16.61
C ALA A 227 31.38 11.01 17.66
N MET A 228 31.00 9.73 17.73
CA MET A 228 31.61 8.74 18.63
C MET A 228 33.07 8.50 18.30
N LYS A 229 33.42 8.42 17.01
CA LYS A 229 34.82 8.29 16.57
C LYS A 229 35.66 9.49 17.01
N LYS A 230 35.18 10.72 16.76
CA LYS A 230 35.87 11.94 17.23
C LYS A 230 36.03 11.98 18.75
N ALA A 231 35.00 11.58 19.50
CA ALA A 231 35.07 11.53 20.95
C ALA A 231 36.09 10.50 21.45
N SER A 232 36.17 9.33 20.80
CA SER A 232 37.18 8.30 21.07
C SER A 232 38.60 8.79 20.76
N ASP A 233 38.77 9.47 19.63
CA ASP A 233 40.06 10.02 19.20
C ASP A 233 40.55 11.17 20.13
N CYS A 234 39.64 11.84 20.84
CA CYS A 234 39.99 12.87 21.84
C CYS A 234 40.26 12.33 23.25
N LEU A 235 39.88 11.07 23.52
CA LEU A 235 40.07 10.40 24.81
C LEU A 235 41.26 9.42 24.81
N SER A 236 41.93 9.26 23.67
CA SER A 236 43.16 8.47 23.48
C SER A 236 44.39 9.38 23.38
#